data_AF-A0A8T6W483-F1
#
_entry.id   AF-A0A8T6W483-F1
#
_cell.length_a   1.000
_cell.length_b   1.000
_cell.length_c   1.000
_cell.angle_alpha   90.00
_cell.angle_beta   90.00
_cell.angle_gamma   90.00
#
_symmetry.space_group_name_H-M   'P 1'
#
loop_
_entity.id
_entity.type
_entity.pdbx_description
1 polymer ?
#
loop_
_entity_poly.entity_id
_entity_poly.type
_entity_poly.pdbx_seq_one_letter_code
_entity_poly.pdbx_strand_id
1 'polypeptide(L)'
;DDGNPEYVYHRQTSYYRIDWNDDGIWTHYQYSYNYWTYKDVDSDGNAEYMYRYVNYAYYVDADQDDNLEVKRTNYVYQTWKDDDDDGTWDSHYGERKGVIHYDWDDDGVLDYRHEWEILTIW
;
A
#
# COMPACT_ATOMS: atom_id res chain seq x y z
N ASP A 1 29.18 -10.66 -14.03
CA ASP A 1 29.09 -9.20 -13.88
C ASP A 1 29.20 -8.56 -15.25
N ASP A 2 28.12 -8.68 -16.00
CA ASP A 2 27.83 -8.14 -17.34
C ASP A 2 27.28 -6.70 -17.29
N GLY A 3 27.05 -6.18 -16.07
CA GLY A 3 26.51 -4.85 -15.84
C GLY A 3 24.99 -4.83 -15.62
N ASN A 4 24.29 -5.96 -15.66
CA ASN A 4 22.89 -6.06 -15.25
C ASN A 4 22.79 -6.24 -13.73
N PRO A 5 22.00 -5.40 -13.03
CA PRO A 5 21.86 -5.54 -11.58
C PRO A 5 21.02 -6.77 -11.23
N GLU A 6 21.66 -7.77 -10.62
CA GLU A 6 20.99 -8.99 -10.13
C GLU A 6 19.83 -8.72 -9.15
N TYR A 7 19.86 -7.54 -8.51
CA TYR A 7 18.85 -7.11 -7.55
C TYR A 7 18.66 -5.60 -7.57
N VAL A 8 17.44 -5.16 -7.87
CA VAL A 8 17.01 -3.76 -7.74
C VAL A 8 15.90 -3.67 -6.70
N TYR A 9 15.94 -2.62 -5.88
CA TYR A 9 14.83 -2.30 -4.99
C TYR A 9 14.58 -0.81 -4.92
N HIS A 10 13.34 -0.46 -4.60
CA HIS A 10 12.92 0.89 -4.30
C HIS A 10 12.04 0.89 -3.06
N ARG A 11 12.22 1.91 -2.21
CA ARG A 11 11.42 2.11 -1.01
C ARG A 11 11.12 3.58 -0.84
N GLN A 12 9.84 3.90 -0.69
CA GLN A 12 9.35 5.23 -0.40
C GLN A 12 8.41 5.19 0.80
N THR A 13 8.62 6.10 1.74
CA THR A 13 7.70 6.36 2.85
C THR A 13 7.31 7.83 2.81
N SER A 14 6.04 8.13 3.00
CA SER A 14 5.55 9.50 3.12
C SER A 14 4.55 9.60 4.26
N TYR A 15 4.60 10.72 4.95
CA TYR A 15 3.81 10.96 6.14
C TYR A 15 3.41 12.44 6.17
N TYR A 16 2.14 12.72 6.41
CA TYR A 16 1.59 14.06 6.38
C TYR A 16 0.57 14.25 7.50
N ARG A 17 0.54 15.46 8.07
CA ARG A 17 -0.46 15.89 9.05
C ARG A 17 -1.01 17.26 8.64
N ILE A 18 -2.29 17.49 8.88
CA ILE A 18 -2.94 18.80 8.71
C ILE A 18 -3.58 19.17 10.03
N ASP A 19 -3.38 20.41 10.42
CA ASP A 19 -4.18 21.12 11.41
C ASP A 19 -5.08 22.03 10.57
N TRP A 20 -6.35 21.64 10.43
CA TRP A 20 -7.26 22.30 9.48
C TRP A 20 -7.90 23.56 10.08
N ASN A 21 -8.01 23.61 11.40
CA ASN A 21 -8.62 24.71 12.16
C ASN A 21 -7.58 25.67 12.79
N ASP A 22 -6.28 25.40 12.65
CA ASP A 22 -5.14 26.21 13.09
C ASP A 22 -5.12 26.46 14.61
N ASP A 23 -5.54 25.45 15.38
CA ASP A 23 -5.58 25.51 16.84
C ASP A 23 -4.40 24.81 17.53
N GLY A 24 -3.49 24.23 16.75
CA GLY A 24 -2.31 23.53 17.18
C GLY A 24 -2.47 22.01 17.33
N ILE A 25 -3.65 21.45 17.01
CA ILE A 25 -3.93 20.02 17.07
C ILE A 25 -4.18 19.49 15.65
N TRP A 26 -3.51 18.38 15.32
CA TRP A 26 -3.62 17.79 13.99
C TRP A 26 -4.92 17.01 13.85
N THR A 27 -5.73 17.36 12.85
CA THR A 27 -7.02 16.70 12.58
C THR A 27 -6.95 15.68 11.45
N HIS A 28 -5.91 15.74 10.59
CA HIS A 28 -5.76 14.84 9.45
C HIS A 28 -4.41 14.14 9.49
N TYR A 29 -4.42 12.84 9.21
CA TYR A 29 -3.21 12.02 9.19
C TYR A 29 -3.18 11.17 7.93
N GLN A 30 -2.09 11.26 7.16
CA GLN A 30 -1.88 10.41 6.00
C GLN A 30 -0.52 9.71 6.10
N TYR A 31 -0.52 8.42 5.82
CA TYR A 31 0.66 7.59 5.69
C TYR A 31 0.63 6.83 4.36
N SER A 32 1.78 6.75 3.71
CA SER A 32 1.97 5.86 2.56
C SER A 32 3.34 5.21 2.60
N TYR A 33 3.38 3.92 2.28
CA TYR A 33 4.59 3.14 2.11
C TYR A 33 4.50 2.38 0.80
N ASN A 34 5.55 2.46 -0.01
CA ASN A 34 5.65 1.80 -1.29
C ASN A 34 7.02 1.13 -1.38
N TYR A 35 7.03 -0.16 -1.66
CA TYR A 35 8.23 -0.96 -1.80
C TYR A 35 8.08 -1.87 -3.01
N TRP A 36 9.12 -1.98 -3.80
CA TRP A 36 9.19 -2.98 -4.85
C TRP A 36 10.61 -3.48 -5.04
N THR A 37 10.73 -4.71 -5.54
CA THR A 37 12.00 -5.34 -5.90
C THR A 37 11.88 -6.03 -7.24
N TYR A 38 13.01 -6.12 -7.92
CA TYR A 38 13.21 -6.84 -9.16
C TYR A 38 14.50 -7.67 -9.01
N LYS A 39 14.47 -8.93 -9.44
CA LYS A 39 15.62 -9.83 -9.40
C LYS A 39 15.83 -10.43 -10.78
N ASP A 40 17.09 -10.43 -11.17
CA ASP A 40 17.67 -10.98 -12.40
C ASP A 40 18.80 -11.90 -11.92
N VAL A 41 18.47 -13.15 -11.59
CA VAL A 41 19.33 -14.06 -10.82
C VAL A 41 20.55 -14.48 -11.64
N ASP A 42 20.40 -14.61 -12.95
CA ASP A 42 21.48 -15.05 -13.84
C ASP A 42 22.17 -13.91 -14.63
N SER A 43 21.66 -12.67 -14.48
CA SER A 43 22.15 -11.43 -15.10
C SER A 43 21.95 -11.35 -16.61
N ASP A 44 21.06 -12.15 -17.19
CA ASP A 44 20.79 -12.16 -18.63
C ASP A 44 20.00 -10.93 -19.12
N GLY A 45 19.42 -10.16 -18.18
CA GLY A 45 18.63 -8.95 -18.44
C GLY A 45 17.13 -9.13 -18.39
N ASN A 46 16.64 -10.34 -18.10
CA ASN A 46 15.25 -10.64 -17.75
C ASN A 46 15.10 -10.66 -16.22
N ALA A 47 13.87 -10.65 -15.71
CA ALA A 47 13.68 -10.94 -14.29
C ALA A 47 12.87 -12.18 -14.12
N GLU A 48 13.37 -13.02 -13.24
CA GLU A 48 12.70 -14.21 -12.75
C GLU A 48 11.79 -13.88 -11.57
N TYR A 49 11.95 -12.70 -10.94
CA TYR A 49 11.10 -12.31 -9.82
C TYR A 49 10.88 -10.80 -9.65
N MET A 50 9.60 -10.41 -9.55
CA MET A 50 9.19 -9.08 -9.10
C MET A 50 8.32 -9.16 -7.86
N TYR A 51 8.53 -8.25 -6.92
CA TYR A 51 7.70 -8.07 -5.74
C TYR A 51 7.27 -6.62 -5.58
N ARG A 52 6.03 -6.40 -5.17
CA ARG A 52 5.50 -5.07 -4.85
C ARG A 52 4.63 -5.11 -3.60
N TYR A 53 4.84 -4.12 -2.75
CA TYR A 53 4.08 -3.88 -1.54
C TYR A 53 3.70 -2.41 -1.46
N VAL A 54 2.42 -2.12 -1.27
CA VAL A 54 1.92 -0.77 -1.01
C VAL A 54 1.03 -0.79 0.21
N ASN A 55 1.23 0.15 1.11
CA ASN A 55 0.32 0.43 2.19
C ASN A 55 -0.02 1.92 2.21
N TYR A 56 -1.31 2.22 2.36
CA TYR A 56 -1.82 3.57 2.49
C TYR A 56 -2.79 3.61 3.66
N ALA A 57 -2.72 4.68 4.45
CA ALA A 57 -3.65 4.94 5.51
C ALA A 57 -3.97 6.44 5.55
N TYR A 58 -5.24 6.74 5.80
CA TYR A 58 -5.75 8.09 5.97
C TYR A 58 -6.76 8.09 7.12
N TYR A 59 -6.58 9.02 8.04
CA TYR A 59 -7.40 9.19 9.23
C TYR A 59 -7.78 10.65 9.39
N VAL A 60 -9.01 10.88 9.87
CA VAL A 60 -9.51 12.19 10.28
C VAL A 60 -10.07 12.04 11.69
N ASP A 61 -9.68 12.98 12.53
CA ASP A 61 -10.18 13.29 13.88
C ASP A 61 -10.50 14.79 13.84
N ALA A 62 -11.70 15.13 13.35
CA ALA A 62 -12.05 16.49 12.97
C ALA A 62 -12.38 17.36 14.19
N ASP A 63 -12.99 16.76 15.21
CA ASP A 63 -13.39 17.46 16.43
C ASP A 63 -12.38 17.35 17.59
N GLN A 64 -11.33 16.52 17.41
CA GLN A 64 -10.17 16.36 18.29
C GLN A 64 -10.49 15.64 19.61
N ASP A 65 -11.40 14.68 19.56
CA ASP A 65 -11.86 13.92 20.72
C ASP A 65 -11.23 12.51 20.86
N ASP A 66 -10.25 12.19 20.01
CA ASP A 66 -9.58 10.89 19.84
C ASP A 66 -10.47 9.78 19.21
N ASN A 67 -11.68 10.10 18.75
CA ASN A 67 -12.50 9.27 17.87
C ASN A 67 -12.24 9.65 16.41
N LEU A 68 -12.25 8.66 15.51
CA LEU A 68 -11.94 8.88 14.10
C LEU A 68 -13.22 8.91 13.29
N GLU A 69 -13.62 10.08 12.78
CA GLU A 69 -14.78 10.20 11.89
C GLU A 69 -14.50 9.59 10.52
N VAL A 70 -13.21 9.51 10.13
CA VAL A 70 -12.80 8.84 8.91
C VAL A 70 -11.61 7.95 9.15
N LYS A 71 -11.72 6.69 8.71
CA LYS A 71 -10.57 5.80 8.55
C LYS A 71 -10.61 5.10 7.20
N ARG A 72 -9.53 5.26 6.44
CA ARG A 72 -9.34 4.58 5.14
C ARG A 72 -7.99 3.91 5.12
N THR A 73 -7.96 2.63 4.83
CA THR A 73 -6.69 1.92 4.62
C THR A 73 -6.75 1.11 3.33
N ASN A 74 -5.59 1.01 2.68
CA ASN A 74 -5.41 0.18 1.49
C ASN A 74 -4.07 -0.54 1.59
N TYR A 75 -4.08 -1.80 1.17
CA TYR A 75 -2.94 -2.67 1.14
C TYR A 75 -2.91 -3.37 -0.22
N VAL A 76 -1.73 -3.41 -0.83
CA VAL A 76 -1.46 -4.13 -2.07
C VAL A 76 -0.22 -4.98 -1.85
N TYR A 77 -0.33 -6.26 -2.16
CA TYR A 77 0.78 -7.21 -2.22
C TYR A 77 0.74 -7.89 -3.57
N GLN A 78 1.87 -7.93 -4.28
CA GLN A 78 1.96 -8.55 -5.58
C GLN A 78 3.31 -9.23 -5.79
N THR A 79 3.30 -10.39 -6.43
CA THR A 79 4.47 -11.10 -6.91
C THR A 79 4.28 -11.53 -8.35
N TRP A 80 5.37 -11.53 -9.12
CA TRP A 80 5.44 -12.10 -10.45
C TRP A 80 6.67 -13.00 -10.53
N LYS A 81 6.57 -14.07 -11.32
CA LYS A 81 7.67 -14.99 -11.59
C LYS A 81 7.72 -15.34 -13.06
N ASP A 82 8.93 -15.41 -13.57
CA ASP A 82 9.30 -15.98 -14.86
C ASP A 82 10.17 -17.18 -14.48
N ASP A 83 9.55 -18.36 -14.45
CA ASP A 83 10.16 -19.60 -13.97
C ASP A 83 10.95 -20.29 -15.10
N ASP A 84 10.67 -19.99 -16.37
CA ASP A 84 11.37 -20.53 -17.54
C ASP A 84 12.38 -19.58 -18.20
N ASP A 85 12.48 -18.35 -17.68
CA ASP A 85 13.49 -17.34 -18.00
C ASP A 85 13.44 -16.92 -19.48
N ASP A 86 12.22 -16.82 -20.03
CA ASP A 86 11.97 -16.44 -21.42
C ASP A 86 11.71 -14.93 -21.60
N GLY A 87 11.70 -14.17 -20.50
CA GLY A 87 11.37 -12.76 -20.43
C GLY A 87 9.87 -12.48 -20.24
N THR A 88 9.05 -13.51 -20.03
CA THR A 88 7.60 -13.43 -19.82
C THR A 88 7.24 -13.97 -18.44
N TRP A 89 6.35 -13.26 -17.74
CA TRP A 89 5.83 -13.76 -16.49
C TRP A 89 4.98 -15.02 -16.70
N ASP A 90 5.42 -16.12 -16.09
CA ASP A 90 4.69 -17.38 -15.98
C ASP A 90 3.57 -17.34 -14.96
N SER A 91 3.77 -16.60 -13.87
CA SER A 91 2.78 -16.54 -12.80
C SER A 91 2.69 -15.19 -12.12
N HIS A 92 1.48 -14.92 -11.62
CA HIS A 92 1.19 -13.76 -10.82
C HIS A 92 0.35 -14.13 -9.61
N TYR A 93 0.71 -13.56 -8.46
CA TYR A 93 -0.17 -13.47 -7.31
C TYR A 93 -0.34 -12.01 -6.93
N GLY A 94 -1.59 -11.59 -6.74
CA GLY A 94 -1.95 -10.26 -6.31
C GLY A 94 -3.03 -10.31 -5.24
N GLU A 95 -2.80 -9.61 -4.14
CA GLU A 95 -3.76 -9.38 -3.07
C GLU A 95 -3.95 -7.88 -2.88
N ARG A 96 -5.20 -7.43 -2.84
CA ARG A 96 -5.55 -6.07 -2.44
C ARG A 96 -6.62 -6.12 -1.38
N LYS A 97 -6.38 -5.45 -0.25
CA LYS A 97 -7.37 -5.34 0.81
C LYS A 97 -7.47 -3.91 1.32
N GLY A 98 -8.58 -3.60 1.94
CA GLY A 98 -8.76 -2.29 2.53
C GLY A 98 -10.02 -2.21 3.36
N VAL A 99 -10.10 -1.10 4.08
CA VAL A 99 -11.26 -0.75 4.87
C VAL A 99 -11.55 0.73 4.74
N ILE A 100 -12.83 1.06 4.70
CA ILE A 100 -13.37 2.42 4.85
C ILE A 100 -14.33 2.39 6.03
N HIS A 101 -14.13 3.32 6.95
CA HIS A 101 -15.00 3.61 8.10
C HIS A 101 -15.40 5.07 8.05
N TYR A 102 -16.67 5.33 8.36
CA TYR A 102 -17.19 6.65 8.68
C TYR A 102 -17.99 6.58 9.98
N ASP A 103 -17.81 7.60 10.80
CA ASP A 103 -18.61 7.94 11.98
C ASP A 103 -18.91 9.45 11.81
N TRP A 104 -20.06 9.78 11.24
CA TRP A 104 -20.36 11.16 10.85
C TRP A 104 -21.05 11.94 11.95
N ASP A 105 -21.79 11.25 12.82
CA ASP A 105 -22.44 11.86 13.98
C ASP A 105 -21.59 11.83 15.25
N ASP A 106 -20.41 11.20 15.18
CA ASP A 106 -19.35 11.24 16.18
C ASP A 106 -19.84 10.72 17.54
N ASP A 107 -20.62 9.64 17.48
CA ASP A 107 -21.16 8.98 18.67
C ASP A 107 -20.31 7.75 19.11
N GLY A 108 -19.22 7.49 18.38
CA GLY A 108 -18.33 6.35 18.57
C GLY A 108 -18.83 5.06 17.93
N VAL A 109 -19.96 5.10 17.20
CA VAL A 109 -20.54 3.99 16.46
C VAL A 109 -20.44 4.27 14.97
N LEU A 110 -19.84 3.33 14.23
CA LEU A 110 -19.68 3.49 12.78
C LEU A 110 -21.03 3.55 12.05
N ASP A 111 -21.32 4.70 11.45
CA ASP A 111 -22.37 4.90 10.46
C ASP A 111 -22.18 4.03 9.20
N TYR A 112 -20.91 3.85 8.81
CA TYR A 112 -20.57 3.09 7.62
C TYR A 112 -19.27 2.32 7.78
N ARG A 113 -19.32 1.07 7.32
CA ARG A 113 -18.15 0.21 7.20
C ARG A 113 -18.20 -0.56 5.89
N HIS A 114 -17.10 -0.50 5.16
CA HIS A 114 -16.87 -1.37 4.01
C HIS A 114 -15.48 -1.94 4.05
N GLU A 115 -15.40 -3.25 3.85
CA GLU A 115 -14.17 -4.02 3.76
C GLU A 115 -14.17 -4.78 2.47
N TRP A 116 -12.99 -4.90 1.87
CA TRP A 116 -12.82 -5.65 0.65
C TRP A 116 -11.49 -6.38 0.66
N GLU A 117 -11.49 -7.49 -0.05
CA GLU A 117 -10.32 -8.27 -0.39
C GLU A 117 -10.49 -8.74 -1.84
N ILE A 118 -9.44 -8.57 -2.64
CA ILE A 118 -9.40 -8.94 -4.05
C ILE A 118 -8.14 -9.76 -4.25
N LEU A 119 -8.33 -10.96 -4.79
CA LEU A 119 -7.25 -11.87 -5.17
C LEU A 119 -7.19 -11.97 -6.69
N THR A 120 -5.98 -11.94 -7.24
CA THR A 120 -5.70 -12.18 -8.66
C THR A 120 -4.59 -13.21 -8.75
N ILE A 121 -4.86 -14.29 -9.46
CA ILE A 121 -3.92 -15.40 -9.66
C ILE A 121 -4.03 -15.84 -11.12
N TRP A 122 -2.90 -16.00 -11.77
CA TRP A 122 -2.76 -16.68 -13.05
C TRP A 122 -1.36 -17.31 -13.14
#